data_AF-A0A0R3WM11-F1
#
_entry.id   AF-A0A0R3WM11-F1
#
_cell.length_a   1.000
_cell.length_b   1.000
_cell.length_c   1.000
_cell.angle_alpha   90.00
_cell.angle_beta   90.00
_cell.angle_gamma   90.00
#
_symmetry.space_group_name_H-M   'P 1'
#
loop_
_entity.id
_entity.type
_entity.pdbx_description
1 polymer ?
#
loop_
_entity_poly.entity_id
_entity_poly.type
_entity_poly.pdbx_seq_one_letter_code
_entity_poly.pdbx_strand_id
1 'polypeptide(L)'
;MTNDLTDLVPSAYTWGSRGPSPDGDLGLTVAACGAAVADVAAWKCSAFDLLNGSSMSSPSVAGGVALVLSALRQSELNPCLRVPFNLWRSAIFACSKPLPHLSPLEQGAGLFQVGATYEFLRDIIRCVPKPTPPAPLSQINHIESLRAPETASAQLSRFSGWWLSCHVSGPGCIVENSRGLHSRGIWLRRGWLPFSHDYNGGYQSLPPKMSYTIHLEPKFSNTISAEFRRNFSLNLSVQVGYQRSNTGDNVEHPNWLHVAPFVMLASRSRTLPLFIDPAAFKEAPTEVVELNPPSRVYHTCIAFANAESTQCELLALLPITIQLPAVTRFDVYNGVHSFGLCGDFSYTQKVCRWFVRIPRGSTAGVLRLRRVDSDGDVPCMFTISVVQPAPLGSAQGTGYEVVHRRINLVSRTAGGVGLTGRNDPPPAYEAASADFVFAFAIEWVCDCVEVTVAQHHGCDTPTACRISGRLEFHGLEVRPEKLVFHSSQTYFPISLRSNFGLENIKLDLESKYWIQPVR
;
A
#
# COMPACT_ATOMS: atom_id res chain seq x y z
N MET A 1 22.81 0.80 -38.48
CA MET A 1 21.94 0.23 -37.43
C MET A 1 22.33 0.93 -36.14
N THR A 2 21.68 2.06 -35.88
CA THR A 2 21.76 2.75 -34.59
C THR A 2 21.10 1.84 -33.57
N ASN A 3 21.86 1.42 -32.55
CA ASN A 3 21.26 0.83 -31.36
C ASN A 3 20.43 1.93 -30.70
N ASP A 4 19.15 2.01 -31.08
CA ASP A 4 18.14 2.65 -30.25
C ASP A 4 18.20 1.91 -28.91
N LEU A 5 18.78 2.57 -27.92
CA LEU A 5 18.63 2.23 -26.51
C LEU A 5 17.12 2.25 -26.25
N THR A 6 16.48 1.10 -26.44
CA THR A 6 15.08 0.85 -26.12
C THR A 6 14.79 1.49 -24.77
N ASP A 7 13.85 2.42 -24.71
CA ASP A 7 13.47 3.21 -23.54
C ASP A 7 13.45 2.34 -22.27
N LEU A 8 14.54 2.35 -21.51
CA LEU A 8 14.65 1.64 -20.25
C LEU A 8 13.77 2.35 -19.23
N VAL A 9 12.54 1.85 -19.07
CA VAL A 9 11.58 2.41 -18.12
C VAL A 9 11.99 2.04 -16.68
N PRO A 10 12.23 3.00 -15.76
CA PRO A 10 12.56 2.66 -14.37
C PRO A 10 11.41 1.91 -13.70
N SER A 11 11.71 0.81 -12.99
CA SER A 11 10.73 -0.01 -12.29
C SER A 11 11.09 -0.18 -10.81
N ALA A 12 10.10 -0.48 -9.97
CA ALA A 12 10.30 -0.69 -8.54
C ALA A 12 10.88 -2.08 -8.27
N TYR A 13 11.77 -2.17 -7.27
CA TYR A 13 12.24 -3.47 -6.79
C TYR A 13 11.09 -4.34 -6.27
N THR A 14 11.18 -5.65 -6.51
CA THR A 14 10.08 -6.57 -6.18
C THR A 14 9.91 -6.83 -4.70
N TRP A 15 10.99 -6.72 -3.92
CA TRP A 15 10.98 -6.82 -2.45
C TRP A 15 10.94 -5.46 -1.74
N GLY A 16 10.80 -4.35 -2.48
CA GLY A 16 10.57 -3.05 -1.87
C GLY A 16 9.26 -3.07 -1.09
N SER A 17 9.27 -2.59 0.15
CA SER A 17 8.03 -2.39 0.91
C SER A 17 7.11 -1.45 0.13
N ARG A 18 5.81 -1.78 0.10
CA ARG A 18 4.77 -1.01 -0.58
C ARG A 18 3.76 -0.52 0.46
N GLY A 19 3.14 0.62 0.19
CA GLY A 19 2.00 1.08 0.98
C GLY A 19 0.74 0.21 0.75
N PRO A 20 -0.31 0.42 1.55
CA PRO A 20 -0.37 1.34 2.70
C PRO A 20 0.41 0.85 3.92
N SER A 21 0.81 1.79 4.78
CA SER A 21 1.35 1.50 6.11
C SER A 21 0.27 0.88 7.04
N PRO A 22 0.66 0.23 8.15
CA PRO A 22 -0.28 -0.37 9.10
C PRO A 22 -1.32 0.59 9.72
N ASP A 23 -1.10 1.90 9.61
CA ASP A 23 -1.99 2.98 10.07
C ASP A 23 -2.73 3.68 8.92
N GLY A 24 -2.67 3.11 7.71
CA GLY A 24 -3.35 3.59 6.52
C GLY A 24 -2.59 4.69 5.76
N ASP A 25 -1.45 5.17 6.25
CA ASP A 25 -0.63 6.15 5.52
C ASP A 25 -0.07 5.57 4.21
N LEU A 26 0.41 6.43 3.31
CA LEU A 26 1.06 6.03 2.07
C LEU A 26 2.34 5.22 2.32
N GLY A 27 3.03 5.50 3.43
CA GLY A 27 4.29 4.87 3.83
C GLY A 27 5.49 5.41 3.06
N LEU A 28 5.48 5.26 1.74
CA LEU A 28 6.50 5.81 0.85
C LEU A 28 6.23 7.29 0.58
N THR A 29 7.24 8.13 0.79
CA THR A 29 7.14 9.56 0.43
C THR A 29 7.63 9.81 -1.00
N VAL A 30 8.75 9.21 -1.40
CA VAL A 30 9.39 9.44 -2.70
C VAL A 30 10.22 8.21 -3.09
N ALA A 31 10.35 7.95 -4.39
CA ALA A 31 11.23 6.94 -4.95
C ALA A 31 12.57 7.53 -5.39
N ALA A 32 13.62 6.72 -5.34
CA ALA A 32 14.95 7.05 -5.84
C ALA A 32 15.68 5.77 -6.27
N CYS A 33 16.85 5.93 -6.91
CA CYS A 33 17.67 4.80 -7.34
C CYS A 33 18.06 3.94 -6.15
N GLY A 34 17.64 2.67 -6.16
CA GLY A 34 17.92 1.72 -5.08
C GLY A 34 19.14 0.84 -5.32
N ALA A 35 19.84 0.99 -6.45
CA ALA A 35 21.12 0.33 -6.74
C ALA A 35 22.25 1.35 -6.59
N ALA A 36 23.31 1.00 -5.86
CA ALA A 36 24.50 1.82 -5.76
C ALA A 36 25.76 0.95 -5.76
N VAL A 37 26.80 1.42 -6.45
CA VAL A 37 28.16 0.91 -6.26
C VAL A 37 28.67 1.55 -4.97
N ALA A 38 28.83 0.72 -3.95
CA ALA A 38 29.20 1.17 -2.61
C ALA A 38 30.56 0.59 -2.22
N ASP A 39 31.35 1.37 -1.50
CA ASP A 39 32.58 0.89 -0.89
C ASP A 39 32.25 -0.19 0.14
N VAL A 40 33.03 -1.26 0.13
CA VAL A 40 32.85 -2.36 1.07
C VAL A 40 34.07 -2.54 1.96
N ALA A 41 33.85 -3.18 3.10
CA ALA A 41 34.93 -3.42 4.07
C ALA A 41 36.07 -4.22 3.43
N ALA A 42 37.31 -3.83 3.73
CA ALA A 42 38.52 -4.36 3.10
C ALA A 42 38.67 -5.90 3.18
N TRP A 43 38.07 -6.54 4.20
CA TRP A 43 38.09 -8.01 4.35
C TRP A 43 37.33 -8.75 3.25
N LYS A 44 36.44 -8.08 2.49
CA LYS A 44 35.77 -8.67 1.31
C LYS A 44 36.70 -8.82 0.11
N CYS A 45 37.95 -8.37 0.18
CA CYS A 45 38.94 -8.40 -0.91
C CYS A 45 38.44 -7.77 -2.22
N SER A 46 37.48 -6.85 -2.14
CA SER A 46 36.99 -6.00 -3.22
C SER A 46 36.93 -4.56 -2.71
N ALA A 47 37.20 -3.59 -3.59
CA ALA A 47 37.09 -2.17 -3.23
C ALA A 47 35.62 -1.70 -3.19
N PHE A 48 34.78 -2.26 -4.06
CA PHE A 48 33.39 -1.86 -4.23
C PHE A 48 32.49 -3.08 -4.51
N ASP A 49 31.20 -2.92 -4.24
CA ASP A 49 30.17 -3.93 -4.49
C ASP A 49 28.87 -3.25 -4.96
N LEU A 50 28.07 -3.94 -5.77
CA LEU A 50 26.77 -3.44 -6.22
C LEU A 50 25.70 -3.84 -5.20
N LEU A 51 25.25 -2.88 -4.41
CA LEU A 51 24.25 -3.09 -3.37
C LEU A 51 22.89 -2.55 -3.80
N ASN A 52 21.84 -3.30 -3.45
CA ASN A 52 20.47 -2.99 -3.82
C ASN A 52 19.56 -2.92 -2.59
N GLY A 53 18.72 -1.88 -2.49
CA GLY A 53 17.69 -1.77 -1.47
C GLY A 53 17.30 -0.34 -1.13
N SER A 54 16.30 -0.20 -0.27
CA SER A 54 15.89 1.10 0.28
C SER A 54 17.00 1.78 1.09
N SER A 55 17.90 0.98 1.67
CA SER A 55 19.12 1.46 2.33
C SER A 55 20.08 2.19 1.39
N MET A 56 19.99 1.99 0.07
CA MET A 56 20.78 2.71 -0.93
C MET A 56 19.99 3.90 -1.54
N SER A 57 18.67 3.78 -1.68
CA SER A 57 17.85 4.90 -2.14
C SER A 57 17.72 6.03 -1.11
N SER A 58 17.66 5.70 0.19
CA SER A 58 17.62 6.69 1.27
C SER A 58 18.81 7.66 1.28
N PRO A 59 20.09 7.21 1.25
CA PRO A 59 21.23 8.12 1.19
C PRO A 59 21.29 8.90 -0.13
N SER A 60 20.80 8.35 -1.24
CA SER A 60 20.69 9.09 -2.51
C SER A 60 19.78 10.32 -2.38
N VAL A 61 18.59 10.15 -1.78
CA VAL A 61 17.68 11.28 -1.49
C VAL A 61 18.31 12.23 -0.47
N ALA A 62 18.94 11.72 0.60
CA ALA A 62 19.58 12.56 1.61
C ALA A 62 20.68 13.46 1.01
N GLY A 63 21.52 12.92 0.13
CA GLY A 63 22.52 13.69 -0.62
C GLY A 63 21.87 14.74 -1.52
N GLY A 64 20.79 14.39 -2.22
CA GLY A 64 20.04 15.35 -3.04
C GLY A 64 19.41 16.49 -2.22
N VAL A 65 18.82 16.20 -1.05
CA VAL A 65 18.31 17.20 -0.12
C VAL A 65 19.43 18.10 0.41
N ALA A 66 20.61 17.53 0.69
CA ALA A 66 21.78 18.30 1.13
C ALA A 66 22.27 19.27 0.04
N LEU A 67 22.28 18.85 -1.22
CA LEU A 67 22.61 19.72 -2.36
C LEU A 67 21.61 20.87 -2.49
N VAL A 68 20.31 20.60 -2.41
CA VAL A 68 19.28 21.65 -2.45
C VAL A 68 19.48 22.65 -1.31
N LEU A 69 19.70 22.17 -0.08
CA LEU A 69 19.92 23.04 1.08
C LEU A 69 21.20 23.88 0.92
N SER A 70 22.29 23.29 0.42
CA SER A 70 23.54 24.00 0.16
C SER A 70 23.34 25.11 -0.88
N ALA A 71 22.67 24.79 -1.99
CA ALA A 71 22.36 25.75 -3.04
C ALA A 71 21.48 26.89 -2.55
N LEU A 72 20.44 26.61 -1.73
CA LEU A 72 19.59 27.65 -1.13
C LEU A 72 20.38 28.56 -0.18
N ARG A 73 21.26 28.00 0.67
CA ARG A 73 22.08 28.81 1.58
C ARG A 73 23.01 29.75 0.84
N GLN A 74 23.57 29.30 -0.28
CA GLN A 74 24.42 30.11 -1.14
C GLN A 74 23.60 31.16 -1.92
N SER A 75 22.48 30.77 -2.53
CA SER A 75 21.66 31.66 -3.37
C SER A 75 20.95 32.76 -2.58
N GLU A 76 20.59 32.47 -1.33
CA GLU A 76 19.93 33.41 -0.42
C GLU A 76 20.91 34.11 0.53
N LEU A 77 22.22 33.91 0.34
CA LEU A 77 23.30 34.49 1.17
C LEU A 77 23.09 34.29 2.68
N ASN A 78 22.47 33.17 3.07
CA ASN A 78 22.10 32.87 4.45
C ASN A 78 22.63 31.47 4.84
N PRO A 79 23.81 31.38 5.47
CA PRO A 79 24.42 30.10 5.83
C PRO A 79 23.62 29.33 6.90
N CYS A 80 22.78 30.03 7.68
CA CYS A 80 21.95 29.45 8.73
C CYS A 80 20.52 29.12 8.26
N LEU A 81 20.21 29.29 6.96
CA LEU A 81 18.89 29.01 6.41
C LEU A 81 18.49 27.56 6.71
N ARG A 82 17.26 27.42 7.19
CA ARG A 82 16.57 26.15 7.45
C ARG A 82 15.26 26.16 6.70
N VAL A 83 14.99 25.10 5.96
CA VAL A 83 13.70 24.90 5.29
C VAL A 83 12.78 24.10 6.23
N PRO A 84 11.59 24.62 6.56
CA PRO A 84 10.60 23.90 7.37
C PRO A 84 10.19 22.56 6.76
N PHE A 85 9.87 21.60 7.62
CA PHE A 85 9.46 20.25 7.21
C PHE A 85 8.27 20.26 6.23
N ASN A 86 7.27 21.11 6.46
CA ASN A 86 6.08 21.21 5.60
C ASN A 86 6.46 21.60 4.16
N LEU A 87 7.44 22.50 4.00
CA LEU A 87 7.92 22.93 2.68
C LEU A 87 8.70 21.83 1.98
N TRP A 88 9.50 21.04 2.71
CA TRP A 88 10.16 19.86 2.11
C TRP A 88 9.14 18.86 1.57
N ARG A 89 8.11 18.53 2.37
CA ARG A 89 7.06 17.61 1.93
C ARG A 89 6.33 18.17 0.71
N SER A 90 5.94 19.45 0.74
CA SER A 90 5.29 20.10 -0.39
C SER A 90 6.16 20.08 -1.65
N ALA A 91 7.43 20.44 -1.54
CA ALA A 91 8.35 20.47 -2.68
C ALA A 91 8.52 19.08 -3.31
N ILE A 92 8.69 18.05 -2.48
CA ILE A 92 8.84 16.66 -2.96
C ILE A 92 7.59 16.20 -3.72
N PHE A 93 6.39 16.41 -3.17
CA PHE A 93 5.14 16.00 -3.82
C PHE A 93 4.83 16.81 -5.09
N ALA A 94 5.22 18.08 -5.14
CA ALA A 94 5.01 18.93 -6.31
C ALA A 94 6.02 18.65 -7.45
N CYS A 95 7.25 18.28 -7.12
CA CYS A 95 8.36 18.25 -8.10
C CYS A 95 8.80 16.86 -8.54
N SER A 96 8.44 15.80 -7.82
CA SER A 96 8.86 14.44 -8.17
C SER A 96 8.25 14.00 -9.50
N LYS A 97 9.00 13.21 -10.27
CA LYS A 97 8.57 12.72 -11.58
C LYS A 97 7.76 11.42 -11.40
N PRO A 98 6.43 11.41 -11.65
CA PRO A 98 5.64 10.19 -11.52
C PRO A 98 6.01 9.19 -12.62
N LEU A 99 6.10 7.91 -12.26
CA LEU A 99 6.26 6.78 -13.15
C LEU A 99 4.85 6.22 -13.45
N PRO A 100 4.33 6.37 -14.69
CA PRO A 100 2.91 6.10 -14.98
C PRO A 100 2.44 4.65 -14.74
N HIS A 101 3.36 3.69 -14.81
CA HIS A 101 3.08 2.27 -14.64
C HIS A 101 3.15 1.81 -13.17
N LEU A 102 3.56 2.68 -12.24
CA LEU A 102 3.59 2.39 -10.80
C LEU A 102 2.45 3.12 -10.08
N SER A 103 1.86 2.48 -9.09
CA SER A 103 0.87 3.13 -8.23
C SER A 103 1.54 4.08 -7.23
N PRO A 104 0.84 5.09 -6.68
CA PRO A 104 1.38 5.92 -5.60
C PRO A 104 1.81 5.09 -4.37
N LEU A 105 1.18 3.94 -4.13
CA LEU A 105 1.56 2.99 -3.09
C LEU A 105 2.96 2.38 -3.30
N GLU A 106 3.51 2.45 -4.50
CA GLU A 106 4.81 1.88 -4.86
C GLU A 106 5.91 2.94 -5.02
N GLN A 107 5.54 4.16 -5.39
CA GLN A 107 6.50 5.23 -5.70
C GLN A 107 6.37 6.48 -4.83
N GLY A 108 5.33 6.59 -4.00
CA GLY A 108 5.00 7.82 -3.28
C GLY A 108 4.69 8.96 -4.26
N ALA A 109 5.38 10.09 -4.12
CA ALA A 109 5.34 11.21 -5.04
C ALA A 109 5.95 10.93 -6.44
N GLY A 110 6.69 9.83 -6.60
CA GLY A 110 7.44 9.52 -7.81
C GLY A 110 8.95 9.64 -7.60
N LEU A 111 9.72 9.71 -8.68
CA LEU A 111 11.18 9.79 -8.64
C LEU A 111 11.65 11.19 -8.22
N PHE A 112 12.46 11.27 -7.15
CA PHE A 112 12.96 12.52 -6.60
C PHE A 112 13.73 13.36 -7.63
N GLN A 113 13.44 14.67 -7.71
CA GLN A 113 14.06 15.60 -8.66
C GLN A 113 14.76 16.74 -7.92
N VAL A 114 16.10 16.75 -7.92
CA VAL A 114 16.91 17.73 -7.17
C VAL A 114 16.70 19.15 -7.70
N GLY A 115 16.82 19.37 -9.02
CA GLY A 115 16.72 20.69 -9.64
C GLY A 115 15.34 21.33 -9.45
N ALA A 116 14.27 20.61 -9.80
CA ALA A 116 12.91 21.09 -9.62
C ALA A 116 12.58 21.38 -8.13
N THR A 117 13.05 20.55 -7.20
CA THR A 117 12.87 20.80 -5.75
C THR A 117 13.56 22.11 -5.32
N TYR A 118 14.77 22.38 -5.82
CA TYR A 118 15.47 23.64 -5.54
C TYR A 118 14.70 24.85 -6.07
N GLU A 119 14.25 24.80 -7.32
CA GLU A 119 13.49 25.89 -7.95
C GLU A 119 12.20 26.17 -7.19
N PHE A 120 11.43 25.14 -6.85
CA PHE A 120 10.19 25.29 -6.09
C PHE A 120 10.41 25.97 -4.73
N LEU A 121 11.43 25.55 -3.97
CA LEU A 121 11.73 26.14 -2.67
C LEU A 121 12.26 27.57 -2.81
N ARG A 122 13.13 27.83 -3.80
CA ARG A 122 13.64 29.16 -4.10
C ARG A 122 12.50 30.11 -4.45
N ASP A 123 11.55 29.66 -5.27
CA ASP A 123 10.43 30.49 -5.73
C ASP A 123 9.47 30.82 -4.59
N ILE A 124 9.26 29.91 -3.64
CA ILE A 124 8.54 30.19 -2.38
C ILE A 124 9.29 31.23 -1.53
N ILE A 125 10.61 31.07 -1.38
CA ILE A 125 11.44 31.99 -0.56
C ILE A 125 11.48 33.40 -1.19
N ARG A 126 11.50 33.49 -2.52
CA ARG A 126 11.57 34.74 -3.28
C ARG A 126 10.21 35.31 -3.68
N CYS A 127 9.10 34.65 -3.33
CA CYS A 127 7.73 35.04 -3.72
C CYS A 127 7.54 35.20 -5.23
N VAL A 128 8.15 34.33 -6.05
CA VAL A 128 7.96 34.38 -7.50
C VAL A 128 6.58 33.80 -7.83
N PRO A 129 5.69 34.54 -8.53
CA PRO A 129 4.41 33.99 -8.98
C PRO A 129 4.65 32.87 -10.00
N LYS A 130 3.97 31.74 -9.84
CA LYS A 130 4.00 30.68 -10.85
C LYS A 130 3.42 31.24 -12.17
N PRO A 131 4.08 31.05 -13.33
CA PRO A 131 3.49 31.43 -14.60
C PRO A 131 2.25 30.57 -14.86
N THR A 132 1.08 31.17 -14.77
CA THR A 132 -0.20 30.55 -15.15
C THR A 132 -0.31 30.50 -16.67
N PRO A 133 -0.75 29.37 -17.27
CA PRO A 133 -1.23 29.40 -18.64
C PRO A 133 -2.44 30.34 -18.74
N PRO A 134 -2.67 31.03 -19.86
CA PRO A 134 -3.77 31.98 -20.00
C PRO A 134 -5.11 31.25 -19.84
N ALA A 135 -5.80 31.47 -18.72
CA ALA A 135 -7.14 30.97 -18.50
C ALA A 135 -8.16 31.82 -19.30
N PRO A 136 -9.26 31.23 -19.81
CA PRO A 136 -10.33 31.98 -20.43
C PRO A 136 -11.01 32.89 -19.40
N LEU A 137 -11.35 34.10 -19.84
CA LEU A 137 -11.99 35.16 -19.05
C LEU A 137 -13.31 34.69 -18.44
N SER A 138 -13.31 34.34 -17.16
CA SER A 138 -14.53 34.31 -16.33
C SER A 138 -14.32 35.19 -15.10
N GLN A 139 -15.11 36.26 -15.03
CA GLN A 139 -15.13 37.24 -13.95
C GLN A 139 -15.48 36.57 -12.62
N ILE A 140 -14.48 36.41 -11.74
CA ILE A 140 -14.68 36.28 -10.31
C ILE A 140 -13.90 37.42 -9.68
N ASN A 141 -14.61 38.27 -8.92
CA ASN A 141 -14.06 39.43 -8.23
C ASN A 141 -12.95 38.99 -7.26
N HIS A 142 -11.69 39.11 -7.68
CA HIS A 142 -10.55 39.05 -6.79
C HIS A 142 -10.48 40.39 -6.03
N ILE A 143 -10.79 40.36 -4.74
CA ILE A 143 -10.34 41.40 -3.82
C ILE A 143 -8.82 41.20 -3.68
N GLU A 144 -8.04 41.91 -4.50
CA GLU A 144 -6.60 42.03 -4.31
C GLU A 144 -6.33 42.80 -3.02
N SER A 145 -6.15 42.06 -1.93
CA SER A 145 -5.45 42.56 -0.75
C SER A 145 -4.00 42.82 -1.13
N LEU A 146 -3.68 44.07 -1.48
CA LEU A 146 -2.32 44.60 -1.58
C LEU A 146 -1.59 44.44 -0.23
N ARG A 147 -0.99 43.27 0.04
CA ARG A 147 0.07 43.14 1.06
C ARG A 147 1.40 43.48 0.40
N ALA A 148 2.16 44.36 1.04
CA ALA A 148 3.55 44.62 0.69
C ALA A 148 4.33 43.30 0.59
N PRO A 149 5.35 43.19 -0.28
CA PRO A 149 6.17 41.99 -0.37
C PRO A 149 6.84 41.74 0.99
N GLU A 150 6.35 40.73 1.71
CA GLU A 150 6.96 40.25 2.94
C GLU A 150 8.38 39.75 2.62
N THR A 151 9.35 40.09 3.47
CA THR A 151 10.74 39.66 3.30
C THR A 151 10.83 38.12 3.32
N ALA A 152 11.84 37.54 2.64
CA ALA A 152 12.06 36.10 2.58
C ALA A 152 12.07 35.41 3.99
N SER A 153 12.55 36.14 5.01
CA SER A 153 12.51 35.68 6.40
C SER A 153 11.10 35.61 7.00
N ALA A 154 10.21 36.53 6.64
CA ALA A 154 8.81 36.54 7.09
C ALA A 154 8.02 35.37 6.50
N GLN A 155 8.23 35.01 5.24
CA GLN A 155 7.57 33.85 4.62
C GLN A 155 7.99 32.52 5.24
N LEU A 156 9.31 32.31 5.40
CA LEU A 156 9.82 31.12 6.09
C LEU A 156 9.32 31.07 7.54
N SER A 157 9.17 32.22 8.21
CA SER A 157 8.65 32.27 9.58
C SER A 157 7.20 31.76 9.66
N ARG A 158 6.39 31.96 8.61
CA ARG A 158 5.00 31.50 8.55
C ARG A 158 4.88 29.98 8.60
N PHE A 159 5.83 29.24 8.03
CA PHE A 159 5.83 27.77 8.01
C PHE A 159 6.77 27.15 9.07
N SER A 160 7.48 27.97 9.82
CA SER A 160 8.48 27.52 10.79
C SER A 160 7.85 27.14 12.13
N GLY A 161 8.36 26.07 12.74
CA GLY A 161 8.04 25.68 14.11
C GLY A 161 6.62 25.14 14.34
N TRP A 162 5.90 24.76 13.29
CA TRP A 162 4.65 24.01 13.41
C TRP A 162 4.47 23.03 12.25
N TRP A 163 3.61 22.04 12.42
CA TRP A 163 3.18 21.13 11.35
C TRP A 163 1.71 20.75 11.51
N LEU A 164 1.06 20.35 10.42
CA LEU A 164 -0.33 19.92 10.45
C LEU A 164 -0.39 18.41 10.72
N SER A 165 -0.94 18.04 11.87
CA SER A 165 -1.32 16.66 12.15
C SER A 165 -2.68 16.37 11.50
N CYS A 166 -2.74 15.32 10.68
CA CYS A 166 -3.96 14.83 10.06
C CYS A 166 -4.15 13.37 10.45
N HIS A 167 -5.29 13.06 11.05
CA HIS A 167 -5.68 11.70 11.35
C HIS A 167 -7.19 11.50 11.14
N VAL A 168 -7.61 10.25 11.04
CA VAL A 168 -8.99 9.88 10.74
C VAL A 168 -9.52 8.89 11.77
N SER A 169 -10.79 9.04 12.11
CA SER A 169 -11.55 8.10 12.93
C SER A 169 -12.80 7.67 12.17
N GLY A 170 -13.20 6.40 12.31
CA GLY A 170 -14.37 5.85 11.65
C GLY A 170 -14.27 4.33 11.51
N PRO A 171 -15.15 3.71 10.71
CA PRO A 171 -15.15 2.27 10.48
C PRO A 171 -13.81 1.76 9.94
N GLY A 172 -13.26 0.71 10.55
CA GLY A 172 -11.99 0.10 10.14
C GLY A 172 -10.73 0.89 10.52
N CYS A 173 -10.87 2.07 11.13
CA CYS A 173 -9.73 2.80 11.70
C CYS A 173 -9.27 2.16 13.02
N ILE A 174 -8.04 2.46 13.43
CA ILE A 174 -7.49 2.10 14.74
C ILE A 174 -8.40 2.70 15.83
N VAL A 175 -9.11 1.83 16.54
CA VAL A 175 -9.89 2.17 17.73
C VAL A 175 -8.89 2.27 18.89
N GLU A 176 -8.69 3.48 19.41
CA GLU A 176 -7.76 3.88 20.48
C GLU A 176 -6.98 2.73 21.13
N ASN A 177 -5.68 2.63 20.80
CA ASN A 177 -4.79 1.77 21.56
C ASN A 177 -4.16 2.56 22.71
N SER A 178 -3.73 1.84 23.76
CA SER A 178 -3.01 2.38 24.92
C SER A 178 -1.69 3.11 24.58
N ARG A 179 -1.31 3.16 23.29
CA ARG A 179 -0.11 3.82 22.76
C ARG A 179 -0.40 5.13 22.03
N GLY A 180 -1.67 5.58 21.95
CA GLY A 180 -2.05 6.84 21.29
C GLY A 180 -1.83 6.85 19.78
N LEU A 181 -1.87 5.69 19.10
CA LEU A 181 -1.75 5.62 17.65
C LEU A 181 -3.09 5.97 17.00
N HIS A 182 -3.06 6.89 16.04
CA HIS A 182 -4.20 7.27 15.23
C HIS A 182 -4.02 6.77 13.79
N SER A 183 -5.13 6.58 13.07
CA SER A 183 -5.07 6.24 11.65
C SER A 183 -4.69 7.49 10.86
N ARG A 184 -3.63 7.41 10.06
CA ARG A 184 -3.15 8.50 9.19
C ARG A 184 -3.69 8.40 7.77
N GLY A 185 -4.43 7.34 7.46
CA GLY A 185 -5.21 7.19 6.24
C GLY A 185 -6.37 6.21 6.43
N ILE A 186 -7.24 6.13 5.43
CA ILE A 186 -8.36 5.18 5.39
C ILE A 186 -7.90 3.96 4.59
N TRP A 187 -7.94 2.76 5.19
CA TRP A 187 -7.62 1.53 4.49
C TRP A 187 -8.72 0.48 4.66
N LEU A 188 -9.49 0.28 3.60
CA LEU A 188 -10.61 -0.65 3.57
C LEU A 188 -10.22 -1.90 2.80
N ARG A 189 -9.99 -2.99 3.54
CA ARG A 189 -9.60 -4.30 2.97
C ARG A 189 -10.29 -5.50 3.60
N ARG A 190 -10.99 -5.28 4.71
CA ARG A 190 -11.68 -6.28 5.53
C ARG A 190 -13.06 -5.76 5.94
N GLY A 191 -14.04 -6.63 6.03
CA GLY A 191 -15.29 -6.44 6.78
C GLY A 191 -16.23 -5.31 6.35
N TRP A 192 -15.95 -4.62 5.24
CA TRP A 192 -16.65 -3.37 4.89
C TRP A 192 -17.67 -3.54 3.74
N LEU A 193 -17.58 -4.60 2.94
CA LEU A 193 -18.62 -4.96 1.98
C LEU A 193 -19.59 -5.97 2.61
N PRO A 194 -20.91 -5.68 2.64
CA PRO A 194 -21.89 -6.65 3.11
C PRO A 194 -21.81 -7.94 2.29
N PHE A 195 -22.08 -9.08 2.94
CA PHE A 195 -22.30 -10.32 2.22
C PHE A 195 -23.58 -10.15 1.40
N SER A 196 -23.48 -10.05 0.07
CA SER A 196 -24.63 -10.28 -0.80
C SER A 196 -25.03 -11.74 -0.62
N HIS A 197 -26.04 -11.97 0.22
CA HIS A 197 -26.70 -13.26 0.28
C HIS A 197 -27.62 -13.34 -0.95
N ASP A 198 -27.22 -14.10 -1.96
CA ASP A 198 -28.10 -14.59 -3.03
C ASP A 198 -29.07 -15.65 -2.46
N TYR A 199 -29.85 -15.28 -1.45
CA TYR A 199 -30.97 -16.06 -0.98
C TYR A 199 -32.27 -15.32 -1.32
N ASN A 200 -32.93 -15.82 -2.36
CA ASN A 200 -34.32 -15.56 -2.71
C ASN A 200 -34.70 -14.10 -3.01
N GLY A 201 -34.36 -13.59 -4.20
CA GLY A 201 -35.14 -12.60 -4.96
C GLY A 201 -35.67 -11.35 -4.23
N GLY A 202 -35.14 -11.04 -3.05
CA GLY A 202 -35.61 -9.98 -2.16
C GLY A 202 -34.83 -8.71 -2.43
N TYR A 203 -35.51 -7.57 -2.30
CA TYR A 203 -34.94 -6.23 -2.44
C TYR A 203 -33.59 -6.12 -1.71
N GLN A 204 -32.51 -5.97 -2.47
CA GLN A 204 -31.20 -5.69 -1.93
C GLN A 204 -31.22 -4.30 -1.29
N SER A 205 -31.08 -4.23 0.04
CA SER A 205 -30.85 -2.95 0.72
C SER A 205 -29.46 -2.44 0.33
N LEU A 206 -29.38 -1.23 -0.24
CA LEU A 206 -28.11 -0.58 -0.54
C LEU A 206 -27.23 -0.53 0.72
N PRO A 207 -25.91 -0.78 0.61
CA PRO A 207 -25.01 -0.69 1.75
C PRO A 207 -25.06 0.72 2.35
N PRO A 208 -25.00 0.86 3.69
CA PRO A 208 -25.03 2.17 4.32
C PRO A 208 -23.78 2.98 3.95
N LYS A 209 -23.94 4.28 3.77
CA LYS A 209 -22.81 5.21 3.57
C LYS A 209 -21.89 5.19 4.80
N MET A 210 -20.59 5.13 4.56
CA MET A 210 -19.59 5.11 5.63
C MET A 210 -19.21 6.55 6.00
N SER A 211 -19.31 6.88 7.28
CA SER A 211 -18.96 8.19 7.82
C SER A 211 -17.62 8.13 8.54
N TYR A 212 -16.74 9.05 8.18
CA TYR A 212 -15.43 9.26 8.79
C TYR A 212 -15.32 10.69 9.30
N THR A 213 -14.55 10.86 10.37
CA THR A 213 -14.19 12.17 10.89
C THR A 213 -12.70 12.37 10.73
N ILE A 214 -12.32 13.37 9.93
CA ILE A 214 -10.94 13.81 9.79
C ILE A 214 -10.66 14.83 10.88
N HIS A 215 -9.55 14.68 11.58
CA HIS A 215 -9.09 15.57 12.62
C HIS A 215 -7.82 16.28 12.13
N LEU A 216 -7.90 17.60 12.04
CA LEU A 216 -6.83 18.48 11.60
C LEU A 216 -6.37 19.32 12.79
N GLU A 217 -5.13 19.11 13.23
CA GLU A 217 -4.58 19.81 14.37
C GLU A 217 -3.21 20.43 14.05
N PRO A 218 -3.04 21.76 14.12
CA PRO A 218 -1.73 22.37 14.03
C PRO A 218 -0.96 22.09 15.33
N LYS A 219 0.16 21.37 15.22
CA LYS A 219 1.07 21.11 16.32
C LYS A 219 2.19 22.15 16.30
N PHE A 220 2.35 22.88 17.39
CA PHE A 220 3.35 23.94 17.53
C PHE A 220 4.54 23.48 18.38
N SER A 221 5.75 23.76 17.91
CA SER A 221 6.97 23.65 18.70
C SER A 221 6.94 24.60 19.91
N ASN A 222 7.62 24.21 20.98
CA ASN A 222 7.79 25.03 22.19
C ASN A 222 8.51 26.36 21.92
N THR A 223 9.19 26.48 20.79
CA THR A 223 9.93 27.69 20.37
C THR A 223 9.04 28.79 19.79
N ILE A 224 7.77 28.50 19.48
CA ILE A 224 6.84 29.47 18.86
C ILE A 224 6.18 30.34 19.93
N SER A 225 6.13 31.65 19.69
CA SER A 225 5.54 32.63 20.61
C SER A 225 4.05 32.38 20.85
N ALA A 226 3.57 32.68 22.05
CA ALA A 226 2.15 32.56 22.39
C ALA A 226 1.26 33.46 21.51
N GLU A 227 1.80 34.60 21.07
CA GLU A 227 1.11 35.52 20.16
C GLU A 227 0.90 34.91 18.78
N PHE A 228 1.94 34.30 18.18
CA PHE A 228 1.80 33.59 16.91
C PHE A 228 0.75 32.48 17.01
N ARG A 229 0.76 31.70 18.11
CA ARG A 229 -0.25 30.65 18.33
C ARG A 229 -1.65 31.23 18.43
N ARG A 230 -1.85 32.38 19.08
CA ARG A 230 -3.19 33.00 19.20
C ARG A 230 -3.70 33.52 17.85
N ASN A 231 -2.80 34.08 17.05
CA ASN A 231 -3.11 34.71 15.77
C ASN A 231 -3.04 33.72 14.58
N PHE A 232 -2.74 32.44 14.83
CA PHE A 232 -2.64 31.44 13.78
C PHE A 232 -4.00 31.18 13.14
N SER A 233 -4.11 31.55 11.87
CA SER A 233 -5.20 31.19 10.97
C SER A 233 -4.64 30.83 9.60
N LEU A 234 -5.24 29.83 8.97
CA LEU A 234 -4.87 29.38 7.65
C LEU A 234 -6.07 28.78 6.94
N ASN A 235 -6.31 29.26 5.73
CA ASN A 235 -7.32 28.71 4.84
C ASN A 235 -6.74 27.53 4.04
N LEU A 236 -7.35 26.36 4.19
CA LEU A 236 -6.94 25.15 3.47
C LEU A 236 -7.94 24.83 2.37
N SER A 237 -7.44 24.65 1.16
CA SER A 237 -8.16 24.00 0.08
C SER A 237 -8.04 22.48 0.23
N VAL A 238 -9.17 21.79 0.09
CA VAL A 238 -9.25 20.34 0.15
C VAL A 238 -9.32 19.84 -1.28
N GLN A 239 -8.26 19.18 -1.73
CA GLN A 239 -8.11 18.69 -3.10
C GLN A 239 -8.13 17.16 -3.09
N VAL A 240 -8.78 16.55 -4.08
CA VAL A 240 -8.77 15.09 -4.24
C VAL A 240 -7.69 14.72 -5.26
N GLY A 241 -6.79 13.81 -4.86
CA GLY A 241 -5.61 13.40 -5.63
C GLY A 241 -4.29 13.93 -5.07
N TYR A 242 -3.19 13.48 -5.65
CA TYR A 242 -1.82 13.87 -5.25
C TYR A 242 -1.25 15.05 -6.05
N GLN A 243 -1.79 15.33 -7.23
CA GLN A 243 -1.37 16.43 -8.09
C GLN A 243 -2.58 17.23 -8.52
N ARG A 244 -2.40 18.54 -8.61
CA ARG A 244 -3.36 19.43 -9.26
C ARG A 244 -3.17 19.27 -10.77
N SER A 245 -4.19 18.85 -11.50
CA SER A 245 -4.15 18.86 -12.95
C SER A 245 -3.88 20.29 -13.43
N ASN A 246 -2.75 20.52 -14.11
CA ASN A 246 -2.47 21.80 -14.76
C ASN A 246 -3.20 21.91 -16.12
N THR A 247 -3.72 20.81 -16.65
CA THR A 247 -4.68 20.83 -17.76
C THR A 247 -6.06 21.05 -17.15
N GLY A 248 -6.88 21.93 -17.74
CA GLY A 248 -8.27 22.16 -17.32
C GLY A 248 -9.20 20.95 -17.47
N ASP A 249 -8.65 19.74 -17.56
CA ASP A 249 -9.38 18.50 -17.40
C ASP A 249 -9.82 18.43 -15.94
N ASN A 250 -11.13 18.50 -15.75
CA ASN A 250 -11.77 18.22 -14.48
C ASN A 250 -11.19 16.93 -13.91
N VAL A 251 -10.34 17.02 -12.89
CA VAL A 251 -10.00 15.84 -12.08
C VAL A 251 -11.34 15.36 -11.55
N GLU A 252 -11.85 14.28 -12.14
CA GLU A 252 -13.16 13.75 -11.82
C GLU A 252 -13.19 13.47 -10.32
N HIS A 253 -13.89 14.34 -9.60
CA HIS A 253 -14.13 14.14 -8.19
C HIS A 253 -14.84 12.78 -8.08
N PRO A 254 -14.27 11.80 -7.36
CA PRO A 254 -14.84 10.47 -7.33
C PRO A 254 -16.26 10.58 -6.80
N ASN A 255 -17.23 10.10 -7.57
CA ASN A 255 -18.66 10.17 -7.21
C ASN A 255 -18.99 9.47 -5.88
N TRP A 256 -18.10 8.57 -5.43
CA TRP A 256 -18.21 7.81 -4.20
C TRP A 256 -17.62 8.52 -2.97
N LEU A 257 -16.90 9.63 -3.15
CA LEU A 257 -16.24 10.36 -2.07
C LEU A 257 -16.91 11.72 -1.90
N HIS A 258 -17.25 12.07 -0.65
CA HIS A 258 -17.77 13.39 -0.33
C HIS A 258 -17.00 14.00 0.84
N VAL A 259 -16.44 15.19 0.61
CA VAL A 259 -15.72 15.97 1.60
C VAL A 259 -15.89 17.46 1.27
N ALA A 260 -15.87 18.33 2.28
CA ALA A 260 -15.94 19.77 2.02
C ALA A 260 -14.69 20.27 1.27
N PRO A 261 -14.83 21.16 0.28
CA PRO A 261 -13.70 21.62 -0.55
C PRO A 261 -12.77 22.60 0.16
N PHE A 262 -13.15 23.08 1.34
CA PHE A 262 -12.45 24.12 2.06
C PHE A 262 -12.58 23.94 3.56
N VAL A 263 -11.53 24.25 4.30
CA VAL A 263 -11.54 24.28 5.77
C VAL A 263 -10.65 25.41 6.28
N MET A 264 -11.20 26.24 7.18
CA MET A 264 -10.43 27.25 7.88
C MET A 264 -9.81 26.63 9.13
N LEU A 265 -8.49 26.51 9.14
CA LEU A 265 -7.71 26.04 10.27
C LEU A 265 -7.36 27.22 11.18
N ALA A 266 -7.69 27.10 12.46
CA ALA A 266 -7.27 28.03 13.51
C ALA A 266 -6.25 27.33 14.42
N SER A 267 -5.84 27.97 15.50
CA SER A 267 -4.88 27.42 16.48
C SER A 267 -5.32 26.18 17.27
N ARG A 268 -6.53 25.68 17.02
CA ARG A 268 -7.12 24.51 17.69
C ARG A 268 -7.46 23.43 16.67
N SER A 269 -7.61 22.19 17.15
CA SER A 269 -8.08 21.08 16.32
C SER A 269 -9.43 21.39 15.67
N ARG A 270 -9.58 20.98 14.40
CA ARG A 270 -10.80 21.07 13.61
C ARG A 270 -11.16 19.70 13.08
N THR A 271 -12.45 19.39 13.08
CA THR A 271 -12.97 18.17 12.51
C THR A 271 -13.67 18.44 11.19
N LEU A 272 -13.54 17.50 10.26
CA LEU A 272 -14.17 17.54 8.94
C LEU A 272 -14.85 16.19 8.66
N PRO A 273 -16.16 16.16 8.39
CA PRO A 273 -16.84 14.93 8.00
C PRO A 273 -16.41 14.51 6.58
N LEU A 274 -16.25 13.20 6.39
CA LEU A 274 -15.97 12.56 5.12
C LEU A 274 -16.91 11.37 4.95
N PHE A 275 -17.49 11.23 3.76
CA PHE A 275 -18.36 10.10 3.44
C PHE A 275 -17.82 9.30 2.26
N ILE A 276 -17.89 7.98 2.39
CA ILE A 276 -17.62 7.02 1.32
C ILE A 276 -18.91 6.28 1.01
N ASP A 277 -19.34 6.29 -0.24
CA ASP A 277 -20.50 5.54 -0.73
C ASP A 277 -20.06 4.18 -1.28
N PRO A 278 -20.34 3.07 -0.57
CA PRO A 278 -19.94 1.74 -1.03
C PRO A 278 -20.66 1.30 -2.30
N ALA A 279 -21.86 1.85 -2.60
CA ALA A 279 -22.67 1.44 -3.73
C ALA A 279 -22.05 1.78 -5.10
N ALA A 280 -21.11 2.73 -5.13
CA ALA A 280 -20.39 3.10 -6.33
C ALA A 280 -19.33 2.06 -6.74
N PHE A 281 -18.86 1.23 -5.81
CA PHE A 281 -17.99 0.11 -6.12
C PHE A 281 -18.85 -1.08 -6.54
N LYS A 282 -19.17 -1.14 -7.84
CA LYS A 282 -19.86 -2.29 -8.41
C LYS A 282 -19.11 -3.58 -8.05
N GLU A 283 -19.84 -4.62 -7.64
CA GLU A 283 -19.27 -5.95 -7.50
C GLU A 283 -18.60 -6.36 -8.82
N ALA A 284 -17.51 -7.14 -8.72
CA ALA A 284 -16.87 -7.71 -9.90
C ALA A 284 -17.93 -8.40 -10.77
N PRO A 285 -17.82 -8.34 -12.11
CA PRO A 285 -18.82 -8.93 -12.99
C PRO A 285 -19.09 -10.38 -12.58
N THR A 286 -20.37 -10.71 -12.43
CA THR A 286 -20.90 -12.06 -12.16
C THR A 286 -20.64 -13.04 -13.30
N GLU A 287 -20.05 -12.58 -14.42
CA GLU A 287 -19.59 -13.44 -15.50
C GLU A 287 -18.56 -14.46 -14.99
N VAL A 288 -18.72 -15.70 -15.45
CA VAL A 288 -17.95 -16.86 -15.00
C VAL A 288 -16.54 -16.79 -15.60
N VAL A 289 -15.68 -15.92 -15.06
CA VAL A 289 -14.25 -15.91 -15.40
C VAL A 289 -13.56 -17.07 -14.68
N GLU A 290 -12.98 -18.01 -15.42
CA GLU A 290 -12.25 -19.15 -14.87
C GLU A 290 -10.94 -18.72 -14.19
N LEU A 291 -10.26 -17.70 -14.74
CA LEU A 291 -8.98 -17.18 -14.24
C LEU A 291 -9.02 -15.65 -14.07
N ASN A 292 -8.85 -15.18 -12.84
CA ASN A 292 -8.96 -13.77 -12.51
C ASN A 292 -7.61 -13.04 -12.62
N PRO A 293 -7.57 -11.84 -13.24
CA PRO A 293 -6.37 -11.01 -13.27
C PRO A 293 -6.04 -10.47 -11.85
N PRO A 294 -4.86 -9.85 -11.65
CA PRO A 294 -4.50 -9.21 -10.39
C PRO A 294 -5.58 -8.21 -9.93
N SER A 295 -5.83 -8.18 -8.62
CA SER A 295 -6.89 -7.38 -8.03
C SER A 295 -6.64 -5.88 -8.22
N ARG A 296 -7.69 -5.16 -8.62
CA ARG A 296 -7.67 -3.69 -8.69
C ARG A 296 -7.72 -3.09 -7.29
N VAL A 297 -6.82 -2.15 -7.02
CA VAL A 297 -6.81 -1.37 -5.78
C VAL A 297 -7.24 0.05 -6.12
N TYR A 298 -8.34 0.51 -5.52
CA TYR A 298 -8.75 1.89 -5.64
C TYR A 298 -7.95 2.71 -4.64
N HIS A 299 -7.16 3.65 -5.15
CA HIS A 299 -6.33 4.50 -4.31
C HIS A 299 -6.51 5.95 -4.71
N THR A 300 -6.80 6.79 -3.73
CA THR A 300 -6.86 8.24 -3.87
C THR A 300 -6.31 8.89 -2.62
N CYS A 301 -6.27 10.22 -2.59
CA CYS A 301 -5.83 10.98 -1.44
C CYS A 301 -6.65 12.25 -1.30
N ILE A 302 -6.76 12.74 -0.08
CA ILE A 302 -7.22 14.09 0.21
C ILE A 302 -6.00 14.92 0.60
N ALA A 303 -5.67 15.90 -0.23
CA ALA A 303 -4.61 16.85 -0.04
C ALA A 303 -5.16 18.13 0.60
N PHE A 304 -4.55 18.53 1.72
CA PHE A 304 -4.82 19.80 2.38
C PHE A 304 -3.73 20.79 1.96
N ALA A 305 -4.06 21.68 1.03
CA ALA A 305 -3.14 22.65 0.47
C ALA A 305 -3.47 24.07 0.93
N ASN A 306 -2.44 24.90 1.13
CA ASN A 306 -2.59 26.29 1.51
C ASN A 306 -3.33 27.09 0.43
N ALA A 307 -4.54 27.57 0.72
CA ALA A 307 -5.34 28.34 -0.23
C ALA A 307 -4.90 29.81 -0.37
N GLU A 308 -4.08 30.30 0.57
CA GLU A 308 -3.65 31.70 0.61
C GLU A 308 -2.39 31.96 -0.21
N SER A 309 -1.66 30.91 -0.58
CA SER A 309 -0.43 31.01 -1.38
C SER A 309 -0.69 30.66 -2.84
N THR A 310 -0.04 31.39 -3.74
CA THR A 310 -0.03 31.12 -5.18
C THR A 310 0.62 29.77 -5.51
N GLN A 311 1.52 29.29 -4.65
CA GLN A 311 2.21 28.01 -4.81
C GLN A 311 1.38 26.82 -4.29
N CYS A 312 0.30 27.09 -3.53
CA CYS A 312 -0.61 26.09 -2.97
C CYS A 312 0.14 24.95 -2.25
N GLU A 313 0.96 25.28 -1.26
CA GLU A 313 1.83 24.30 -0.60
C GLU A 313 1.01 23.20 0.07
N LEU A 314 1.43 21.95 -0.11
CA LEU A 314 0.80 20.78 0.49
C LEU A 314 1.22 20.66 1.95
N LEU A 315 0.24 20.71 2.86
CA LEU A 315 0.49 20.71 4.31
C LEU A 315 0.15 19.39 4.99
N ALA A 316 -0.87 18.68 4.49
CA ALA A 316 -1.19 17.34 4.96
C ALA A 316 -1.82 16.49 3.84
N LEU A 317 -1.74 15.18 3.99
CA LEU A 317 -2.33 14.19 3.10
C LEU A 317 -3.12 13.19 3.93
N LEU A 318 -4.29 12.78 3.44
CA LEU A 318 -5.07 11.67 3.95
C LEU A 318 -5.27 10.66 2.81
N PRO A 319 -4.40 9.64 2.68
CA PRO A 319 -4.57 8.59 1.68
C PRO A 319 -5.81 7.73 2.00
N ILE A 320 -6.49 7.32 0.94
CA ILE A 320 -7.66 6.44 0.99
C ILE A 320 -7.38 5.27 0.06
N THR A 321 -7.27 4.07 0.63
CA THR A 321 -6.99 2.83 -0.10
C THR A 321 -8.13 1.84 0.12
N ILE A 322 -8.73 1.41 -0.97
CA ILE A 322 -9.88 0.52 -0.97
C ILE A 322 -9.53 -0.72 -1.81
N GLN A 323 -9.51 -1.86 -1.14
CA GLN A 323 -9.30 -3.18 -1.72
C GLN A 323 -10.63 -3.91 -1.71
N LEU A 324 -11.09 -4.35 -2.88
CA LEU A 324 -12.28 -5.17 -3.05
C LEU A 324 -11.84 -6.63 -3.16
N PRO A 325 -12.06 -7.48 -2.15
CA PRO A 325 -11.72 -8.88 -2.24
C PRO A 325 -12.61 -9.57 -3.29
N ALA A 326 -11.99 -10.35 -4.18
CA ALA A 326 -12.69 -11.18 -5.13
C ALA A 326 -13.42 -12.33 -4.43
N VAL A 327 -14.56 -12.73 -4.98
CA VAL A 327 -15.42 -13.78 -4.41
C VAL A 327 -15.03 -15.13 -5.01
N THR A 328 -14.99 -16.15 -4.15
CA THR A 328 -14.74 -17.55 -4.53
C THR A 328 -16.01 -18.21 -5.04
N ARG A 329 -15.86 -19.26 -5.86
CA ARG A 329 -17.00 -20.05 -6.33
C ARG A 329 -17.00 -21.41 -5.65
N PHE A 330 -18.19 -21.94 -5.35
CA PHE A 330 -18.30 -23.31 -4.86
C PHE A 330 -18.15 -24.28 -6.03
N ASP A 331 -17.08 -25.07 -6.03
CA ASP A 331 -16.88 -26.18 -6.94
C ASP A 331 -17.69 -27.37 -6.44
N VAL A 332 -18.83 -27.64 -7.07
CA VAL A 332 -19.76 -28.69 -6.69
C VAL A 332 -19.15 -30.09 -6.83
N TYR A 333 -18.21 -30.28 -7.75
CA TYR A 333 -17.62 -31.60 -8.00
C TYR A 333 -16.61 -31.98 -6.92
N ASN A 334 -15.81 -31.02 -6.48
CA ASN A 334 -14.78 -31.23 -5.46
C ASN A 334 -15.26 -30.86 -4.05
N GLY A 335 -16.41 -30.18 -3.93
CA GLY A 335 -16.99 -29.71 -2.68
C GLY A 335 -16.14 -28.70 -1.93
N VAL A 336 -15.48 -27.81 -2.67
CA VAL A 336 -14.58 -26.80 -2.12
C VAL A 336 -14.85 -25.45 -2.75
N HIS A 337 -14.57 -24.37 -2.04
CA HIS A 337 -14.59 -23.05 -2.67
C HIS A 337 -13.28 -22.81 -3.39
N SER A 338 -13.33 -22.46 -4.68
CA SER A 338 -12.16 -22.22 -5.51
C SER A 338 -12.14 -20.82 -6.11
N PHE A 339 -10.93 -20.33 -6.36
CA PHE A 339 -10.64 -19.09 -7.05
C PHE A 339 -9.46 -19.29 -8.00
N GLY A 340 -9.72 -19.21 -9.31
CA GLY A 340 -8.66 -19.24 -10.32
C GLY A 340 -8.00 -17.88 -10.46
N LEU A 341 -6.67 -17.85 -10.58
CA LEU A 341 -5.88 -16.64 -10.74
C LEU A 341 -4.94 -16.75 -11.95
N CYS A 342 -4.70 -15.62 -12.60
CA CYS A 342 -3.74 -15.48 -13.70
C CYS A 342 -3.02 -14.15 -13.58
N GLY A 343 -1.68 -14.17 -13.68
CA GLY A 343 -0.84 -12.99 -13.58
C GLY A 343 0.15 -12.92 -14.73
N ASP A 344 0.16 -11.79 -15.42
CA ASP A 344 1.14 -11.47 -16.43
C ASP A 344 2.28 -10.65 -15.80
N PHE A 345 3.50 -11.10 -16.05
CA PHE A 345 4.73 -10.49 -15.56
C PHE A 345 5.49 -9.92 -16.75
N SER A 346 5.87 -8.66 -16.64
CA SER A 346 6.65 -7.93 -17.65
C SER A 346 7.75 -7.13 -16.96
N TYR A 347 8.59 -6.44 -17.74
CA TYR A 347 9.62 -5.55 -17.18
C TYR A 347 9.04 -4.48 -16.23
N THR A 348 7.87 -3.93 -16.55
CA THR A 348 7.19 -2.90 -15.76
C THR A 348 6.25 -3.46 -14.69
N GLN A 349 5.80 -4.71 -14.83
CA GLN A 349 4.89 -5.38 -13.89
C GLN A 349 5.54 -6.66 -13.36
N LYS A 350 6.25 -6.53 -12.24
CA LYS A 350 6.97 -7.64 -11.62
C LYS A 350 6.27 -8.24 -10.40
N VAL A 351 5.18 -7.63 -9.95
CA VAL A 351 4.43 -8.07 -8.76
C VAL A 351 2.94 -8.10 -9.10
N CYS A 352 2.32 -9.26 -8.89
CA CYS A 352 0.89 -9.46 -9.00
C CYS A 352 0.32 -9.76 -7.61
N ARG A 353 -0.83 -9.15 -7.29
CA ARG A 353 -1.53 -9.32 -6.01
C ARG A 353 -2.99 -9.66 -6.24
N TRP A 354 -3.50 -10.62 -5.48
CA TRP A 354 -4.90 -10.98 -5.45
C TRP A 354 -5.43 -10.90 -4.02
N PHE A 355 -6.49 -10.13 -3.82
CA PHE A 355 -7.24 -10.11 -2.58
C PHE A 355 -8.45 -11.01 -2.76
N VAL A 356 -8.54 -12.09 -2.00
CA VAL A 356 -9.59 -13.10 -2.14
C VAL A 356 -10.36 -13.21 -0.84
N ARG A 357 -11.69 -13.19 -0.93
CA ARG A 357 -12.56 -13.38 0.23
C ARG A 357 -12.51 -14.84 0.68
N ILE A 358 -12.35 -15.03 1.98
CA ILE A 358 -12.37 -16.36 2.60
C ILE A 358 -13.84 -16.76 2.79
N PRO A 359 -14.31 -17.89 2.23
CA PRO A 359 -15.64 -18.40 2.49
C PRO A 359 -15.82 -18.72 3.99
N ARG A 360 -17.00 -18.43 4.53
CA ARG A 360 -17.31 -18.76 5.93
C ARG A 360 -17.19 -20.27 6.15
N GLY A 361 -16.55 -20.66 7.26
CA GLY A 361 -16.30 -22.06 7.59
C GLY A 361 -15.00 -22.61 7.02
N SER A 362 -14.22 -21.84 6.26
CA SER A 362 -12.89 -22.27 5.82
C SER A 362 -11.93 -22.30 7.01
N THR A 363 -11.16 -23.38 7.16
CA THR A 363 -10.11 -23.55 8.17
C THR A 363 -8.73 -23.79 7.56
N ALA A 364 -8.66 -24.10 6.27
CA ALA A 364 -7.42 -24.23 5.53
C ALA A 364 -7.56 -23.70 4.10
N GLY A 365 -6.46 -23.22 3.55
CA GLY A 365 -6.34 -22.83 2.14
C GLY A 365 -5.23 -23.61 1.46
N VAL A 366 -5.41 -23.91 0.17
CA VAL A 366 -4.43 -24.58 -0.67
C VAL A 366 -4.24 -23.75 -1.94
N LEU A 367 -3.05 -23.20 -2.11
CA LEU A 367 -2.66 -22.45 -3.29
C LEU A 367 -1.85 -23.35 -4.23
N ARG A 368 -2.33 -23.48 -5.47
CA ARG A 368 -1.68 -24.20 -6.56
C ARG A 368 -1.21 -23.19 -7.59
N LEU A 369 0.06 -23.25 -7.99
CA LEU A 369 0.65 -22.32 -8.94
C LEU A 369 1.51 -23.05 -9.98
N ARG A 370 1.41 -22.59 -11.22
CA ARG A 370 2.26 -23.03 -12.33
C ARG A 370 2.54 -21.90 -13.31
N ARG A 371 3.63 -22.04 -14.05
CA ARG A 371 3.97 -21.16 -15.16
C ARG A 371 3.44 -21.77 -16.46
N VAL A 372 2.82 -20.94 -17.32
CA VAL A 372 2.06 -21.41 -18.50
C VAL A 372 2.45 -20.75 -19.81
N ASP A 373 3.47 -19.90 -19.81
CA ASP A 373 4.01 -19.28 -21.02
C ASP A 373 4.77 -20.29 -21.90
N SER A 374 5.08 -19.92 -23.14
CA SER A 374 5.66 -20.83 -24.15
C SER A 374 7.20 -20.91 -24.14
N ASP A 375 7.89 -20.20 -23.24
CA ASP A 375 9.31 -19.85 -23.38
C ASP A 375 10.32 -20.93 -22.93
N GLY A 376 9.91 -22.20 -22.91
CA GLY A 376 10.80 -23.33 -22.63
C GLY A 376 11.32 -23.39 -21.19
N ASP A 377 12.13 -24.40 -20.90
CA ASP A 377 12.56 -24.81 -19.54
C ASP A 377 13.47 -23.81 -18.79
N VAL A 378 13.50 -22.54 -19.18
CA VAL A 378 14.26 -21.50 -18.48
C VAL A 378 13.66 -21.29 -17.09
N PRO A 379 14.38 -21.56 -16.00
CA PRO A 379 13.87 -21.35 -14.66
C PRO A 379 13.74 -19.85 -14.39
N CYS A 380 12.56 -19.42 -13.97
CA CYS A 380 12.33 -18.05 -13.51
C CYS A 380 12.00 -18.06 -12.02
N MET A 381 12.71 -17.24 -11.26
CA MET A 381 12.56 -17.22 -9.80
C MET A 381 11.43 -16.30 -9.36
N PHE A 382 10.56 -16.82 -8.50
CA PHE A 382 9.44 -16.10 -7.91
C PHE A 382 9.47 -16.19 -6.38
N THR A 383 9.04 -15.12 -5.74
CA THR A 383 8.66 -15.11 -4.33
C THR A 383 7.14 -15.16 -4.25
N ILE A 384 6.61 -16.14 -3.52
CA ILE A 384 5.20 -16.32 -3.23
C ILE A 384 4.99 -15.97 -1.77
N SER A 385 4.07 -15.06 -1.52
CA SER A 385 3.63 -14.68 -0.18
C SER A 385 2.12 -14.80 -0.09
N VAL A 386 1.63 -15.44 0.96
CA VAL A 386 0.21 -15.49 1.31
C VAL A 386 0.07 -14.86 2.69
N VAL A 387 -0.70 -13.78 2.76
CA VAL A 387 -0.89 -12.98 3.97
C VAL A 387 -2.36 -12.98 4.36
N GLN A 388 -2.63 -13.25 5.63
CA GLN A 388 -3.93 -13.05 6.25
C GLN A 388 -3.96 -11.67 6.92
N PRO A 389 -4.71 -10.70 6.35
CA PRO A 389 -4.67 -9.33 6.82
C PRO A 389 -5.10 -9.16 8.27
N ALA A 390 -4.32 -8.46 9.09
CA ALA A 390 -4.69 -8.13 10.47
C ALA A 390 -5.51 -6.82 10.53
N PRO A 391 -6.23 -6.55 11.64
CA PRO A 391 -6.82 -5.22 11.88
C PRO A 391 -5.76 -4.12 11.87
N LEU A 392 -6.12 -2.90 11.46
CA LEU A 392 -5.21 -1.75 11.49
C LEU A 392 -4.71 -1.50 12.92
N GLY A 393 -3.42 -1.12 13.04
CA GLY A 393 -2.79 -0.88 14.33
C GLY A 393 -2.48 -2.14 15.16
N SER A 394 -2.66 -3.34 14.59
CA SER A 394 -2.22 -4.59 15.20
C SER A 394 -0.70 -4.56 15.47
N ALA A 395 -0.27 -5.18 16.56
CA ALA A 395 1.15 -5.33 16.91
C ALA A 395 1.96 -6.05 15.83
N GLN A 396 1.28 -6.82 14.99
CA GLN A 396 1.89 -7.58 13.89
C GLN A 396 1.86 -6.83 12.54
N GLY A 397 1.56 -5.53 12.56
CA GLY A 397 1.56 -4.71 11.36
C GLY A 397 0.39 -5.03 10.44
N THR A 398 0.68 -5.32 9.16
CA THR A 398 -0.34 -5.45 8.12
C THR A 398 -0.99 -6.84 8.05
N GLY A 399 -0.46 -7.87 8.70
CA GLY A 399 -1.05 -9.21 8.66
C GLY A 399 -0.09 -10.32 9.05
N TYR A 400 -0.62 -11.54 9.04
CA TYR A 400 0.11 -12.78 9.30
C TYR A 400 0.53 -13.38 7.96
N GLU A 401 1.84 -13.48 7.72
CA GLU A 401 2.36 -14.22 6.57
C GLU A 401 2.31 -15.73 6.87
N VAL A 402 1.41 -16.44 6.19
CA VAL A 402 1.18 -17.88 6.39
C VAL A 402 1.93 -18.73 5.38
N VAL A 403 2.33 -18.14 4.24
CA VAL A 403 3.24 -18.75 3.26
C VAL A 403 4.25 -17.68 2.85
N HIS A 404 5.53 -18.00 2.93
CA HIS A 404 6.61 -17.23 2.30
C HIS A 404 7.60 -18.21 1.66
N ARG A 405 7.60 -18.29 0.34
CA ARG A 405 8.42 -19.27 -0.39
C ARG A 405 9.05 -18.64 -1.62
N ARG A 406 10.34 -18.91 -1.81
CA ARG A 406 11.04 -18.60 -3.05
C ARG A 406 11.16 -19.88 -3.86
N ILE A 407 10.68 -19.85 -5.10
CA ILE A 407 10.67 -21.01 -5.98
C ILE A 407 11.14 -20.64 -7.38
N ASN A 408 11.73 -21.62 -8.08
CA ASN A 408 12.01 -21.50 -9.50
C ASN A 408 10.89 -22.19 -10.27
N LEU A 409 10.15 -21.41 -11.07
CA LEU A 409 9.09 -21.91 -11.93
C LEU A 409 9.60 -22.10 -13.36
N VAL A 410 9.27 -23.24 -13.96
CA VAL A 410 9.56 -23.61 -15.34
C VAL A 410 8.26 -23.84 -16.11
N SER A 411 8.27 -23.54 -17.41
CA SER A 411 7.10 -23.55 -18.30
C SER A 411 6.55 -24.95 -18.60
N ARG A 412 7.41 -25.98 -18.62
CA ARG A 412 7.03 -27.38 -18.89
C ARG A 412 7.59 -28.32 -17.84
N THR A 413 7.01 -29.53 -17.83
CA THR A 413 7.19 -30.77 -17.06
C THR A 413 8.55 -31.16 -16.45
N ALA A 414 9.58 -30.33 -16.51
CA ALA A 414 10.79 -30.51 -15.71
C ALA A 414 10.48 -30.11 -14.25
N GLY A 415 10.56 -31.04 -13.31
CA GLY A 415 10.32 -30.78 -11.90
C GLY A 415 11.08 -29.55 -11.43
N GLY A 416 10.36 -28.49 -11.05
CA GLY A 416 11.02 -27.28 -10.61
C GLY A 416 11.64 -27.52 -9.24
N VAL A 417 12.92 -27.20 -9.12
CA VAL A 417 13.66 -27.35 -7.86
C VAL A 417 13.30 -26.16 -6.98
N GLY A 418 12.52 -26.40 -5.93
CA GLY A 418 12.32 -25.43 -4.86
C GLY A 418 13.65 -25.23 -4.12
N LEU A 419 14.22 -24.02 -4.19
CA LEU A 419 15.31 -23.64 -3.31
C LEU A 419 14.72 -23.34 -1.93
N THR A 420 14.72 -24.34 -1.04
CA THR A 420 14.31 -24.13 0.35
C THR A 420 15.42 -23.41 1.12
N GLY A 421 15.03 -22.48 2.00
CA GLY A 421 15.89 -22.13 3.13
C GLY A 421 16.10 -23.38 4.01
N ARG A 422 17.23 -23.47 4.71
CA ARG A 422 17.66 -24.65 5.48
C ARG A 422 16.62 -25.26 6.46
N ASN A 423 15.55 -24.54 6.79
CA ASN A 423 14.58 -24.91 7.83
C ASN A 423 13.14 -25.10 7.33
N ASP A 424 12.86 -24.95 6.04
CA ASP A 424 11.50 -25.04 5.49
C ASP A 424 11.29 -26.37 4.75
N PRO A 425 10.14 -27.06 4.95
CA PRO A 425 9.82 -28.23 4.15
C PRO A 425 9.74 -27.84 2.67
N PRO A 426 10.24 -28.71 1.75
CA PRO A 426 10.15 -28.45 0.31
C PRO A 426 8.69 -28.25 -0.10
N PRO A 427 8.41 -27.27 -0.99
CA PRO A 427 7.07 -27.11 -1.50
C PRO A 427 6.64 -28.40 -2.18
N ALA A 428 5.41 -28.84 -1.91
CA ALA A 428 4.87 -30.03 -2.56
C ALA A 428 4.70 -29.75 -4.05
N TYR A 429 5.25 -30.61 -4.90
CA TYR A 429 5.16 -30.51 -6.36
C TYR A 429 4.32 -31.66 -6.89
N GLU A 430 3.22 -31.35 -7.55
CA GLU A 430 2.33 -32.33 -8.15
C GLU A 430 2.71 -32.55 -9.61
N ALA A 431 3.42 -33.65 -9.89
CA ALA A 431 3.98 -33.92 -11.21
C ALA A 431 2.91 -34.10 -12.31
N ALA A 432 1.71 -34.57 -11.96
CA ALA A 432 0.63 -34.80 -12.92
C ALA A 432 0.05 -33.51 -13.49
N SER A 433 -0.09 -32.46 -12.67
CA SER A 433 -0.60 -31.14 -13.07
C SER A 433 0.51 -30.10 -13.32
N ALA A 434 1.75 -30.43 -12.92
CA ALA A 434 2.89 -29.54 -12.84
C ALA A 434 2.69 -28.33 -11.91
N ASP A 435 1.87 -28.51 -10.87
CA ASP A 435 1.55 -27.46 -9.89
C ASP A 435 2.47 -27.51 -8.66
N PHE A 436 2.89 -26.33 -8.21
CA PHE A 436 3.43 -26.14 -6.87
C PHE A 436 2.30 -25.88 -5.89
N VAL A 437 2.30 -26.60 -4.77
CA VAL A 437 1.22 -26.62 -3.78
C VAL A 437 1.70 -26.01 -2.47
N PHE A 438 0.95 -25.01 -1.99
CA PHE A 438 1.18 -24.31 -0.74
C PHE A 438 -0.09 -24.37 0.12
N ALA A 439 -0.09 -25.25 1.12
CA ALA A 439 -1.16 -25.32 2.09
C ALA A 439 -0.89 -24.38 3.28
N PHE A 440 -1.94 -23.77 3.82
CA PHE A 440 -1.86 -22.90 4.99
C PHE A 440 -3.12 -22.97 5.84
N ALA A 441 -2.97 -22.77 7.15
CA ALA A 441 -4.09 -22.68 8.08
C ALA A 441 -4.76 -21.31 7.99
N ILE A 442 -6.07 -21.25 8.19
CA ILE A 442 -6.85 -20.01 8.19
C ILE A 442 -7.29 -19.69 9.62
N GLU A 443 -6.91 -18.51 10.10
CA GLU A 443 -7.42 -18.02 11.37
C GLU A 443 -8.90 -17.68 11.26
N TRP A 444 -9.69 -18.06 12.27
CA TRP A 444 -11.14 -17.85 12.30
C TRP A 444 -11.56 -16.37 12.17
N VAL A 445 -10.70 -15.45 12.62
CA VAL A 445 -10.95 -14.01 12.54
C VAL A 445 -10.78 -13.46 11.13
N CYS A 446 -10.19 -14.21 10.20
CA CYS A 446 -9.81 -13.72 8.87
C CYS A 446 -10.94 -13.90 7.86
N ASP A 447 -11.22 -12.84 7.10
CA ASP A 447 -12.28 -12.76 6.09
C ASP A 447 -11.75 -12.56 4.67
N CYS A 448 -10.45 -12.28 4.54
CA CYS A 448 -9.76 -12.20 3.26
C CYS A 448 -8.32 -12.71 3.37
N VAL A 449 -7.75 -13.04 2.23
CA VAL A 449 -6.35 -13.41 2.07
C VAL A 449 -5.75 -12.62 0.91
N GLU A 450 -4.51 -12.17 1.08
CA GLU A 450 -3.70 -11.55 0.04
C GLU A 450 -2.71 -12.59 -0.50
N VAL A 451 -2.81 -12.92 -1.77
CA VAL A 451 -1.83 -13.73 -2.49
C VAL A 451 -0.96 -12.78 -3.30
N THR A 452 0.34 -12.77 -3.04
CA THR A 452 1.33 -11.98 -3.77
C THR A 452 2.32 -12.90 -4.46
N VAL A 453 2.51 -12.70 -5.76
CA VAL A 453 3.54 -13.38 -6.55
C VAL A 453 4.44 -12.31 -7.16
N ALA A 454 5.73 -12.41 -6.88
CA ALA A 454 6.72 -11.41 -7.27
C ALA A 454 7.89 -12.07 -8.03
N GLN A 455 8.16 -11.62 -9.25
CA GLN A 455 9.30 -12.09 -10.05
C GLN A 455 10.60 -11.48 -9.50
N HIS A 456 11.65 -12.27 -9.34
CA HIS A 456 12.91 -11.74 -8.83
C HIS A 456 13.63 -10.86 -9.86
N HIS A 457 14.40 -9.87 -9.38
CA HIS A 457 15.21 -9.03 -10.26
C HIS A 457 16.24 -9.86 -11.03
N GLY A 458 16.51 -9.49 -12.29
CA GLY A 458 17.45 -10.20 -13.16
C GLY A 458 16.85 -11.45 -13.82
N CYS A 459 15.67 -11.90 -13.41
CA CYS A 459 14.90 -12.94 -14.10
C CYS A 459 13.97 -12.35 -15.17
N ASP A 460 14.48 -11.41 -15.97
CA ASP A 460 13.72 -10.68 -17.00
C ASP A 460 13.57 -11.45 -18.33
N THR A 461 13.97 -12.73 -18.33
CA THR A 461 13.86 -13.67 -19.43
C THR A 461 12.94 -14.83 -19.04
N PRO A 462 11.82 -15.06 -19.76
CA PRO A 462 11.28 -14.23 -20.84
C PRO A 462 10.92 -12.81 -20.40
N THR A 463 10.88 -11.93 -21.41
CA THR A 463 10.38 -10.56 -21.31
C THR A 463 8.92 -10.49 -20.86
N ALA A 464 8.16 -11.55 -21.11
CA ALA A 464 6.80 -11.75 -20.61
C ALA A 464 6.62 -13.17 -20.06
N CYS A 465 6.25 -13.28 -18.79
CA CYS A 465 5.94 -14.55 -18.13
C CYS A 465 4.50 -14.57 -17.65
N ARG A 466 3.80 -15.70 -17.86
CA ARG A 466 2.43 -15.89 -17.37
C ARG A 466 2.38 -16.97 -16.31
N ILE A 467 1.82 -16.63 -15.15
CA ILE A 467 1.51 -17.57 -14.07
C ILE A 467 0.01 -17.79 -14.03
N SER A 468 -0.39 -19.05 -13.87
CA SER A 468 -1.76 -19.45 -13.61
C SER A 468 -1.79 -20.27 -12.33
N GLY A 469 -2.89 -20.19 -11.60
CA GLY A 469 -3.07 -20.95 -10.39
C GLY A 469 -4.50 -21.02 -9.92
N ARG A 470 -4.68 -21.74 -8.83
CA ARG A 470 -5.96 -21.92 -8.16
C ARG A 470 -5.76 -21.85 -6.66
N LEU A 471 -6.62 -21.10 -5.98
CA LEU A 471 -6.73 -21.07 -4.54
C LEU A 471 -7.99 -21.81 -4.12
N GLU A 472 -7.84 -22.86 -3.33
CA GLU A 472 -8.93 -23.71 -2.85
C GLU A 472 -9.06 -23.56 -1.32
N PHE A 473 -10.30 -23.47 -0.85
CA PHE A 473 -10.62 -23.33 0.57
C PHE A 473 -11.34 -24.58 1.07
N HIS A 474 -10.80 -25.11 2.16
CA HIS A 474 -11.26 -26.29 2.87
C HIS A 474 -11.71 -25.90 4.27
N GLY A 475 -12.66 -26.65 4.82
CA GLY A 475 -13.34 -26.30 6.06
C GLY A 475 -13.63 -27.50 6.92
N LEU A 476 -12.75 -27.78 7.88
CA LEU A 476 -12.97 -28.78 8.92
C LEU A 476 -13.20 -28.11 10.28
N GLU A 477 -14.38 -28.31 10.86
CA GLU A 477 -14.69 -27.92 12.23
C GLU A 477 -14.35 -29.07 13.19
N VAL A 478 -13.55 -28.76 14.22
CA VAL A 478 -13.15 -29.71 15.28
C VAL A 478 -13.75 -29.25 16.60
N ARG A 479 -14.50 -30.13 17.29
CA ARG A 479 -15.08 -29.86 18.61
C ARG A 479 -14.68 -30.93 19.63
N PRO A 480 -14.20 -30.55 20.83
CA PRO A 480 -13.93 -29.17 21.27
C PRO A 480 -12.70 -28.54 20.57
N GLU A 481 -12.67 -27.21 20.43
CA GLU A 481 -11.59 -26.47 19.73
C GLU A 481 -10.20 -26.69 20.39
N LYS A 482 -10.19 -26.85 21.72
CA LYS A 482 -8.98 -27.18 22.48
C LYS A 482 -9.08 -28.62 22.98
N LEU A 483 -8.21 -29.48 22.45
CA LEU A 483 -8.07 -30.87 22.89
C LEU A 483 -7.16 -30.89 24.12
N VAL A 484 -7.71 -31.20 25.29
CA VAL A 484 -6.95 -31.37 26.54
C VAL A 484 -7.19 -32.79 27.03
N PHE A 485 -6.15 -33.61 26.98
CA PHE A 485 -6.19 -34.97 27.47
C PHE A 485 -5.48 -35.06 28.82
N HIS A 486 -6.19 -35.54 29.84
CA HIS A 486 -5.62 -35.86 31.14
C HIS A 486 -5.31 -37.35 31.21
N SER A 487 -4.18 -37.72 31.80
CA SER A 487 -3.74 -39.13 31.91
C SER A 487 -4.72 -40.05 32.65
N SER A 488 -5.68 -39.48 33.41
CA SER A 488 -6.74 -40.22 34.09
C SER A 488 -7.95 -40.55 33.20
N GLN A 489 -8.03 -39.99 31.99
CA GLN A 489 -9.16 -40.19 31.07
C GLN A 489 -8.91 -41.40 30.17
N THR A 490 -9.90 -42.28 30.07
CA THR A 490 -9.86 -43.47 29.19
C THR A 490 -10.40 -43.21 27.79
N TYR A 491 -11.29 -42.22 27.64
CA TYR A 491 -11.85 -41.80 26.36
C TYR A 491 -11.92 -40.27 26.28
N PHE A 492 -11.76 -39.74 25.08
CA PHE A 492 -11.91 -38.32 24.80
C PHE A 492 -12.79 -38.14 23.54
N PRO A 493 -14.01 -37.59 23.66
CA PRO A 493 -14.88 -37.40 22.50
C PRO A 493 -14.39 -36.25 21.64
N ILE A 494 -14.14 -36.53 20.35
CA ILE A 494 -13.87 -35.52 19.31
C ILE A 494 -14.98 -35.61 18.28
N SER A 495 -15.61 -34.48 17.99
CA SER A 495 -16.53 -34.35 16.86
C SER A 495 -15.82 -33.62 15.73
N LEU A 496 -15.77 -34.25 14.56
CA LEU A 496 -15.21 -33.68 13.33
C LEU A 496 -16.35 -33.48 12.35
N ARG A 497 -16.51 -32.25 11.87
CA ARG A 497 -17.54 -31.89 10.90
C ARG A 497 -16.90 -31.17 9.71
N SER A 498 -17.10 -31.70 8.52
CA SER A 498 -16.81 -30.95 7.30
C SER A 498 -17.85 -29.84 7.12
N ASN A 499 -17.37 -28.62 6.91
CA ASN A 499 -18.19 -27.43 6.68
C ASN A 499 -18.71 -27.37 5.24
N PHE A 500 -18.07 -28.06 4.30
CA PHE A 500 -18.42 -28.07 2.88
C PHE A 500 -18.96 -29.43 2.39
N GLY A 501 -18.85 -30.49 3.20
CA GLY A 501 -19.64 -31.72 3.09
C GLY A 501 -19.02 -32.87 2.29
N LEU A 502 -18.03 -32.62 1.42
CA LEU A 502 -17.40 -33.64 0.57
C LEU A 502 -15.94 -33.96 0.95
N GLU A 503 -15.46 -33.46 2.08
CA GLU A 503 -14.09 -33.69 2.51
C GLU A 503 -13.91 -35.08 3.15
N ASN A 504 -12.86 -35.79 2.75
CA ASN A 504 -12.46 -37.02 3.41
C ASN A 504 -11.74 -36.69 4.73
N ILE A 505 -12.32 -37.13 5.85
CA ILE A 505 -11.79 -36.83 7.18
C ILE A 505 -10.94 -38.01 7.66
N LYS A 506 -9.66 -37.73 7.91
CA LYS A 506 -8.75 -38.65 8.60
C LYS A 506 -8.04 -37.86 9.72
N LEU A 507 -8.19 -38.31 10.96
CA LEU A 507 -7.49 -37.73 12.10
C LEU A 507 -6.18 -38.48 12.34
N ASP A 508 -5.08 -37.74 12.44
CA ASP A 508 -3.79 -38.25 12.86
C ASP A 508 -3.27 -37.36 14.00
N LEU A 509 -2.78 -37.98 15.09
CA LEU A 509 -2.36 -37.30 16.30
C LEU A 509 -1.00 -37.86 16.74
N GLU A 510 0.02 -37.02 16.68
CA GLU A 510 1.39 -37.38 17.06
C GLU A 510 1.89 -36.44 18.17
N SER A 511 2.45 -37.00 19.25
CA SER A 511 3.13 -36.22 20.28
C SER A 511 4.57 -35.97 19.88
N LYS A 512 4.95 -34.71 19.63
CA LYS A 512 6.31 -34.35 19.19
C LYS A 512 7.24 -33.92 20.32
N TYR A 513 6.70 -33.32 21.37
CA TYR A 513 7.51 -32.69 22.43
C TYR A 513 6.94 -32.98 23.81
N TRP A 514 7.84 -33.09 24.79
CA TRP A 514 7.51 -33.15 26.20
C TRP A 514 7.94 -31.84 26.86
N ILE A 515 7.02 -31.18 27.55
CA ILE A 515 7.28 -29.90 28.22
C ILE A 515 7.30 -30.16 29.74
N GLN A 516 8.45 -29.94 30.37
CA GLN A 516 8.58 -29.96 31.83
C GLN A 516 8.61 -28.51 32.35
N PRO A 517 7.58 -28.05 33.07
CA PRO A 517 7.61 -26.74 33.70
C PRO A 517 8.68 -26.72 34.80
N VAL A 518 9.64 -25.80 34.71
CA VAL A 518 10.65 -25.54 35.76
C VAL A 518 10.10 -24.44 36.67
N ARG A 519 10.18 -24.66 37.99
CA ARG A 519 9.75 -23.69 39.00
C ARG A 519 10.88 -22.76 39.41
#